data_AF-A0A3D1CFA8-F1
#
_entry.id   AF-A0A3D1CFA8-F1
#
_cell.length_a   1.000
_cell.length_b   1.000
_cell.length_c   1.000
_cell.angle_alpha   90.00
_cell.angle_beta   90.00
_cell.angle_gamma   90.00
#
_symmetry.space_group_name_H-M   'P 1'
#
loop_
_entity.id
_entity.type
_entity.pdbx_description
1 polymer ?
#
loop_
_entity_poly.entity_id
_entity_poly.type
_entity_poly.pdbx_seq_one_letter_code
_entity_poly.pdbx_strand_id
1 'polypeptide(L)'
;MARKSIYSSRYSTICKQNTQTTPQSMPSLWQACMTDVSSSALKRMHSSLLLLCNLNIKTGYGFILIFLTKICRKFFLTSLALTTSLALPFYANANNQSATAIPKLYVKIAREEGVPANLLYAISRAESTNPKIKRVWPWTINVRGKGYYFPTREKAYAAIMLLLANDITLVDIGLMQTNWYWHKDKLIDPWRALDPQYNIQTGARILRECYEKKTDWIYCAGEYHTRSNTPERAARAKKYQKNVLAYLQATK
;
A
#
# COMPACT_ATOMS: atom_id res chain seq x y z
N MET A 1 -12.37 1.34 18.33
CA MET A 1 -11.74 1.75 17.05
C MET A 1 -10.55 2.72 17.20
N ALA A 2 -10.67 3.81 17.98
CA ALA A 2 -9.72 4.93 18.03
C ALA A 2 -8.22 4.59 17.93
N ARG A 3 -7.67 3.70 18.79
CA ARG A 3 -6.24 3.33 18.80
C ARG A 3 -5.73 2.87 17.42
N LYS A 4 -6.53 2.13 16.64
CA LYS A 4 -6.19 1.69 15.27
C LYS A 4 -6.17 2.85 14.27
N SER A 5 -7.03 3.86 14.45
CA SER A 5 -7.05 5.08 13.63
C SER A 5 -5.85 5.98 13.92
N ILE A 6 -5.53 6.21 15.20
CA ILE A 6 -4.36 7.01 15.61
C ILE A 6 -3.06 6.38 15.10
N TYR A 7 -2.91 5.06 15.25
CA TYR A 7 -1.79 4.28 14.70
C TYR A 7 -1.73 4.44 13.17
N SER A 8 -2.86 4.25 12.46
CA SER A 8 -2.99 4.46 11.00
C SER A 8 -2.55 5.87 10.54
N SER A 9 -2.95 6.91 11.28
CA SER A 9 -2.57 8.29 11.03
C SER A 9 -1.06 8.49 11.15
N ARG A 10 -0.42 7.92 12.19
CA ARG A 10 1.03 8.00 12.39
C ARG A 10 1.83 7.44 11.19
N TYR A 11 1.41 6.33 10.56
CA TYR A 11 2.03 5.86 9.29
C TYR A 11 1.90 6.86 8.16
N SER A 12 0.69 7.39 8.01
CA SER A 12 0.38 8.32 6.94
C SER A 12 1.28 9.55 7.03
N THR A 13 1.53 10.08 8.23
CA THR A 13 2.45 11.20 8.47
C THR A 13 3.91 10.82 8.22
N ILE A 14 4.43 9.78 8.91
CA ILE A 14 5.84 9.32 8.80
C ILE A 14 6.26 9.11 7.34
N CYS A 15 5.44 8.41 6.57
CA CYS A 15 5.77 8.10 5.19
C CYS A 15 5.53 9.31 4.26
N LYS A 16 4.49 10.13 4.47
CA LYS A 16 4.24 11.34 3.65
C LYS A 16 5.42 12.31 3.72
N GLN A 17 5.89 12.62 4.93
CA GLN A 17 7.04 13.51 5.17
C GLN A 17 8.27 13.07 4.35
N ASN A 18 8.60 11.77 4.37
CA ASN A 18 9.72 11.24 3.61
C ASN A 18 9.47 11.16 2.08
N THR A 19 8.21 11.06 1.61
CA THR A 19 7.90 11.13 0.16
C THR A 19 7.92 12.54 -0.43
N GLN A 20 7.78 13.61 0.37
CA GLN A 20 7.59 14.98 -0.11
C GLN A 20 8.84 15.84 0.16
N THR A 21 9.74 15.98 -0.83
CA THR A 21 10.67 17.13 -1.00
C THR A 21 11.60 16.93 -2.20
N THR A 22 11.76 17.97 -3.01
CA THR A 22 12.88 18.23 -3.95
C THR A 22 14.15 18.63 -3.17
N PRO A 23 15.34 18.76 -3.81
CA PRO A 23 16.59 18.99 -3.07
C PRO A 23 16.66 20.40 -2.48
N GLN A 24 16.66 20.46 -1.15
CA GLN A 24 17.23 21.57 -0.38
C GLN A 24 18.20 20.98 0.64
N SER A 25 19.19 21.76 1.02
CA SER A 25 20.28 21.39 1.94
C SER A 25 19.74 20.85 3.27
N MET A 26 20.44 19.86 3.83
CA MET A 26 20.27 19.45 5.23
C MET A 26 20.40 20.66 6.16
N PRO A 27 19.35 21.04 6.92
CA PRO A 27 19.52 21.94 8.06
C PRO A 27 20.24 21.17 9.16
N SER A 28 21.23 21.79 9.80
CA SER A 28 22.03 21.20 10.88
C SER A 28 21.26 21.14 12.22
N LEU A 29 20.15 20.39 12.24
CA LEU A 29 19.23 20.26 13.38
C LEU A 29 19.29 18.87 14.01
N TRP A 30 20.48 18.51 14.52
CA TRP A 30 20.70 17.33 15.38
C TRP A 30 21.12 17.72 16.80
N GLN A 31 20.86 18.96 17.22
CA GLN A 31 21.53 19.56 18.40
C GLN A 31 20.64 20.47 19.25
N ALA A 32 19.31 20.25 19.27
CA ALA A 32 18.39 20.93 20.19
C ALA A 32 17.19 20.05 20.53
N CYS A 33 17.20 19.40 21.71
CA CYS A 33 16.06 18.98 22.55
C CYS A 33 16.46 17.99 23.67
N MET A 34 17.39 18.38 24.58
CA MET A 34 17.54 17.77 25.91
C MET A 34 18.25 18.72 26.89
N THR A 35 17.53 19.77 27.30
CA THR A 35 17.86 20.59 28.48
C THR A 35 16.57 20.97 29.21
N ASP A 36 16.62 20.94 30.53
CA ASP A 36 15.69 21.55 31.49
C ASP A 36 14.19 21.23 31.39
N VAL A 37 13.81 20.13 32.05
CA VAL A 37 12.52 20.05 32.76
C VAL A 37 12.78 20.40 34.23
N SER A 38 12.63 21.67 34.60
CA SER A 38 12.70 22.12 36.00
C SER A 38 11.72 23.24 36.31
N SER A 39 10.82 22.95 37.27
CA SER A 39 10.03 23.83 38.15
C SER A 39 9.32 25.12 37.66
N SER A 40 8.16 25.36 38.30
CA SER A 40 7.62 26.71 38.62
C SER A 40 7.36 27.72 37.49
N ALA A 41 6.36 27.44 36.64
CA ALA A 41 5.67 28.45 35.83
C ALA A 41 4.13 28.34 35.95
N LEU A 42 3.61 28.29 37.19
CA LEU A 42 2.18 28.09 37.47
C LEU A 42 1.73 28.99 38.65
N LYS A 43 0.65 29.75 38.44
CA LYS A 43 0.03 30.79 39.32
C LYS A 43 0.64 32.21 39.29
N ARG A 44 -0.07 33.15 38.62
CA ARG A 44 -0.72 34.37 39.17
C ARG A 44 -1.46 35.10 38.02
N MET A 45 -2.80 35.15 38.04
CA MET A 45 -3.66 36.30 38.43
C MET A 45 -3.81 37.37 37.33
N HIS A 46 -5.01 37.56 36.74
CA HIS A 46 -6.06 38.55 37.10
C HIS A 46 -5.66 40.02 36.82
N SER A 47 -6.49 40.91 36.27
CA SER A 47 -7.90 40.85 35.80
C SER A 47 -8.21 42.07 34.91
N SER A 48 -9.34 42.04 34.16
CA SER A 48 -10.02 43.21 33.53
C SER A 48 -9.34 43.79 32.26
N LEU A 49 -10.00 44.48 31.31
CA LEU A 49 -11.41 44.93 31.22
C LEU A 49 -11.92 45.03 29.74
N LEU A 50 -13.04 44.35 29.43
CA LEU A 50 -14.15 44.68 28.47
C LEU A 50 -13.96 45.01 26.96
N LEU A 51 -15.08 44.78 26.23
CA LEU A 51 -15.47 45.20 24.86
C LEU A 51 -14.64 44.67 23.66
N LEU A 52 -15.19 44.20 22.53
CA LEU A 52 -16.56 43.88 22.11
C LEU A 52 -16.56 42.52 21.38
N CYS A 53 -17.64 41.73 21.50
CA CYS A 53 -17.85 40.51 20.71
C CYS A 53 -19.21 40.58 20.03
N ASN A 54 -19.28 40.28 18.72
CA ASN A 54 -20.50 40.43 17.94
C ASN A 54 -21.10 39.07 17.61
N LEU A 55 -22.31 38.82 18.10
CA LEU A 55 -23.06 37.58 17.92
C LEU A 55 -23.94 37.64 16.67
N ASN A 56 -24.20 36.49 16.04
CA ASN A 56 -25.41 36.32 15.25
C ASN A 56 -25.98 34.92 15.46
N ILE A 57 -27.15 34.86 16.08
CA ILE A 57 -27.91 33.64 16.34
C ILE A 57 -29.26 33.82 15.66
N LYS A 58 -29.64 32.87 14.80
CA LYS A 58 -31.05 32.69 14.43
C LYS A 58 -31.61 31.47 15.14
N THR A 59 -32.70 31.69 15.84
CA THR A 59 -33.46 30.68 16.56
C THR A 59 -34.24 29.79 15.58
N GLY A 60 -34.54 28.56 16.01
CA GLY A 60 -35.60 27.76 15.42
C GLY A 60 -36.65 27.42 16.47
N TYR A 61 -37.84 27.01 16.05
CA TYR A 61 -38.78 26.10 16.71
C TYR A 61 -39.95 25.85 15.75
N GLY A 62 -40.53 24.65 15.79
CA GLY A 62 -41.62 24.25 14.87
C GLY A 62 -41.75 22.73 14.76
N PHE A 63 -42.53 22.13 15.67
CA PHE A 63 -42.64 20.67 15.81
C PHE A 63 -43.75 20.07 14.94
N ILE A 64 -43.44 18.89 14.39
CA ILE A 64 -44.31 17.75 14.03
C ILE A 64 -45.82 17.89 14.36
N LEU A 65 -46.66 17.99 13.32
CA LEU A 65 -47.97 17.34 13.08
C LEU A 65 -48.48 17.89 11.71
N ILE A 66 -49.05 17.15 10.73
CA ILE A 66 -50.30 16.38 10.74
C ILE A 66 -50.41 15.61 9.38
N PHE A 67 -51.01 14.40 9.39
CA PHE A 67 -51.73 13.66 8.31
C PHE A 67 -51.11 13.58 6.88
N LEU A 68 -50.76 12.39 6.37
CA LEU A 68 -51.62 11.32 5.84
C LEU A 68 -52.31 11.60 4.47
N THR A 69 -51.65 11.19 3.38
CA THR A 69 -52.24 10.45 2.22
C THR A 69 -51.07 10.01 1.32
N LYS A 70 -50.81 8.72 1.06
CA LYS A 70 -51.56 7.83 0.14
C LYS A 70 -51.91 8.50 -1.21
N ILE A 71 -50.90 8.68 -2.08
CA ILE A 71 -51.08 8.44 -3.51
C ILE A 71 -50.07 7.37 -3.94
N CYS A 72 -50.59 6.18 -4.18
CA CYS A 72 -49.81 5.03 -4.63
C CYS A 72 -50.50 4.46 -5.88
N ARG A 73 -49.74 4.34 -6.98
CA ARG A 73 -49.85 3.30 -8.02
C ARG A 73 -51.04 3.36 -9.01
N LYS A 74 -50.68 3.37 -10.32
CA LYS A 74 -51.53 3.19 -11.54
C LYS A 74 -52.58 4.31 -11.75
N PHE A 75 -53.15 4.56 -12.93
CA PHE A 75 -53.30 3.86 -14.23
C PHE A 75 -53.02 4.85 -15.40
N PHE A 76 -52.80 4.51 -16.68
CA PHE A 76 -52.36 3.29 -17.42
C PHE A 76 -52.22 3.63 -18.93
N LEU A 77 -51.56 2.78 -19.74
CA LEU A 77 -51.39 2.90 -21.23
C LEU A 77 -50.57 4.13 -21.73
N THR A 78 -50.13 4.31 -23.00
CA THR A 78 -49.64 3.39 -24.08
C THR A 78 -48.83 4.18 -25.11
N SER A 79 -47.73 3.61 -25.63
CA SER A 79 -47.41 3.63 -27.08
C SER A 79 -46.39 2.54 -27.44
N LEU A 80 -46.42 2.05 -28.68
CA LEU A 80 -45.55 1.00 -29.21
C LEU A 80 -44.47 1.62 -30.11
N ALA A 81 -43.20 1.54 -29.72
CA ALA A 81 -42.08 2.05 -30.50
C ALA A 81 -41.13 0.91 -30.94
N LEU A 82 -41.39 0.35 -32.12
CA LEU A 82 -40.51 -0.61 -32.77
C LEU A 82 -39.26 0.13 -33.29
N THR A 83 -38.09 -0.14 -32.71
CA THR A 83 -36.80 0.38 -33.19
C THR A 83 -35.78 -0.74 -33.35
N THR A 84 -34.91 -0.61 -34.35
CA THR A 84 -34.12 -1.72 -34.90
C THR A 84 -32.89 -2.06 -34.06
N SER A 85 -32.61 -3.35 -33.92
CA SER A 85 -31.43 -3.84 -33.20
C SER A 85 -30.16 -3.68 -34.06
N LEU A 86 -29.52 -2.51 -33.96
CA LEU A 86 -28.18 -2.28 -34.50
C LEU A 86 -27.15 -2.96 -33.61
N ALA A 87 -26.90 -4.24 -33.89
CA ALA A 87 -25.82 -5.01 -33.28
C ALA A 87 -24.45 -4.47 -33.75
N LEU A 88 -23.96 -3.43 -33.09
CA LEU A 88 -22.59 -2.95 -33.26
C LEU A 88 -21.63 -4.11 -32.96
N PRO A 89 -20.70 -4.46 -33.87
CA PRO A 89 -19.66 -5.42 -33.54
C PRO A 89 -18.82 -4.84 -32.40
N PHE A 90 -18.81 -5.54 -31.26
CA PHE A 90 -17.94 -5.19 -30.16
C PHE A 90 -16.51 -5.46 -30.62
N TYR A 91 -15.84 -4.42 -31.15
CA TYR A 91 -14.43 -4.47 -31.47
C TYR A 91 -13.66 -4.72 -30.16
N ALA A 92 -13.39 -5.99 -29.91
CA ALA A 92 -12.53 -6.43 -28.84
C ALA A 92 -11.14 -5.89 -29.15
N ASN A 93 -10.82 -4.72 -28.56
CA ASN A 93 -9.48 -4.16 -28.56
C ASN A 93 -8.57 -5.16 -27.84
N ALA A 94 -7.99 -6.07 -28.64
CA ALA A 94 -6.89 -6.91 -28.26
C ALA A 94 -5.71 -5.98 -27.95
N ASN A 95 -5.65 -5.52 -26.70
CA ASN A 95 -4.52 -4.82 -26.14
C ASN A 95 -3.33 -5.77 -26.21
N ASN A 96 -2.62 -5.72 -27.34
CA ASN A 96 -1.32 -6.33 -27.54
C ASN A 96 -0.33 -5.64 -26.59
N GLN A 97 -0.37 -6.03 -25.33
CA GLN A 97 0.73 -5.83 -24.40
C GLN A 97 1.90 -6.65 -24.93
N SER A 98 2.74 -6.01 -25.75
CA SER A 98 4.01 -6.57 -26.20
C SER A 98 4.72 -7.17 -24.98
N ALA A 99 5.01 -8.46 -25.04
CA ALA A 99 5.45 -9.24 -23.90
C ALA A 99 6.65 -8.54 -23.24
N THR A 100 6.50 -8.18 -21.97
CA THR A 100 7.48 -7.30 -21.32
C THR A 100 8.72 -8.11 -20.95
N ALA A 101 9.78 -7.97 -21.76
CA ALA A 101 11.03 -8.69 -21.59
C ALA A 101 11.55 -8.63 -20.13
N ILE A 102 11.86 -9.80 -19.58
CA ILE A 102 12.25 -9.96 -18.18
C ILE A 102 13.59 -9.25 -17.95
N PRO A 103 13.70 -8.29 -17.00
CA PRO A 103 14.94 -7.54 -16.82
C PRO A 103 16.10 -8.43 -16.38
N LYS A 104 17.30 -8.18 -16.93
CA LYS A 104 18.51 -9.03 -16.77
C LYS A 104 18.83 -9.44 -15.32
N LEU A 105 18.57 -8.56 -14.34
CA LEU A 105 18.79 -8.85 -12.93
C LEU A 105 17.90 -10.00 -12.41
N TYR A 106 16.64 -10.08 -12.83
CA TYR A 106 15.75 -11.19 -12.50
C TYR A 106 16.24 -12.48 -13.14
N VAL A 107 16.68 -12.45 -14.41
CA VAL A 107 17.22 -13.63 -15.11
C VAL A 107 18.51 -14.16 -14.45
N LYS A 108 19.39 -13.26 -14.00
CA LYS A 108 20.60 -13.61 -13.23
C LYS A 108 20.25 -14.33 -11.93
N ILE A 109 19.43 -13.69 -11.07
CA ILE A 109 19.11 -14.22 -9.73
C ILE A 109 18.24 -15.48 -9.82
N ALA A 110 17.34 -15.54 -10.81
CA ALA A 110 16.56 -16.73 -11.12
C ALA A 110 17.45 -17.94 -11.45
N ARG A 111 18.57 -17.73 -12.15
CA ARG A 111 19.57 -18.79 -12.38
C ARG A 111 20.34 -19.13 -11.10
N GLU A 112 20.76 -18.14 -10.33
CA GLU A 112 21.54 -18.31 -9.09
C GLU A 112 20.79 -19.11 -8.01
N GLU A 113 19.51 -18.81 -7.80
CA GLU A 113 18.64 -19.47 -6.82
C GLU A 113 17.79 -20.61 -7.45
N GLY A 114 17.89 -20.76 -8.78
CA GLY A 114 17.20 -21.75 -9.63
C GLY A 114 15.66 -21.61 -9.72
N VAL A 115 15.10 -20.44 -9.38
CA VAL A 115 13.66 -20.16 -9.49
C VAL A 115 13.28 -19.71 -10.91
N PRO A 116 12.02 -19.81 -11.38
CA PRO A 116 11.65 -19.34 -12.71
C PRO A 116 11.73 -17.80 -12.82
N ALA A 117 12.46 -17.29 -13.82
CA ALA A 117 12.69 -15.84 -13.98
C ALA A 117 11.40 -15.04 -14.25
N ASN A 118 10.47 -15.65 -14.98
CA ASN A 118 9.14 -15.09 -15.22
C ASN A 118 8.30 -15.03 -13.94
N LEU A 119 8.33 -16.06 -13.10
CA LEU A 119 7.64 -16.09 -11.80
C LEU A 119 8.18 -15.00 -10.86
N LEU A 120 9.50 -14.91 -10.74
CA LEU A 120 10.17 -13.95 -9.86
C LEU A 120 9.83 -12.50 -10.26
N TYR A 121 9.85 -12.20 -11.56
CA TYR A 121 9.46 -10.89 -12.07
C TYR A 121 7.94 -10.63 -11.98
N ALA A 122 7.09 -11.65 -12.20
CA ALA A 122 5.64 -11.56 -12.05
C ALA A 122 5.22 -11.24 -10.60
N ILE A 123 5.92 -11.82 -9.61
CA ILE A 123 5.74 -11.49 -8.19
C ILE A 123 6.12 -10.04 -7.93
N SER A 124 7.31 -9.57 -8.36
CA SER A 124 7.67 -8.16 -8.17
C SER A 124 6.72 -7.19 -8.89
N ARG A 125 6.15 -7.57 -10.05
CA ARG A 125 5.09 -6.79 -10.72
C ARG A 125 3.82 -6.71 -9.89
N ALA A 126 3.41 -7.79 -9.21
CA ALA A 126 2.27 -7.78 -8.31
C ALA A 126 2.52 -6.96 -7.03
N GLU A 127 3.74 -6.99 -6.50
CA GLU A 127 4.08 -6.45 -5.19
C GLU A 127 4.51 -4.96 -5.21
N SER A 128 5.37 -4.54 -6.15
CA SER A 128 6.04 -3.22 -6.09
C SER A 128 5.94 -2.38 -7.37
N THR A 129 4.94 -2.63 -8.23
CA THR A 129 4.66 -1.74 -9.37
C THR A 129 4.15 -0.37 -8.90
N ASN A 130 4.97 0.65 -9.04
CA ASN A 130 4.60 2.03 -8.73
C ASN A 130 3.46 2.49 -9.67
N PRO A 131 2.27 2.84 -9.14
CA PRO A 131 1.08 3.08 -9.95
C PRO A 131 1.14 4.37 -10.79
N LYS A 132 2.09 5.28 -10.51
CA LYS A 132 2.31 6.50 -11.30
C LYS A 132 3.14 6.21 -12.56
N ILE A 133 4.29 5.54 -12.40
CA ILE A 133 5.24 5.26 -13.49
C ILE A 133 5.06 3.89 -14.16
N LYS A 134 4.10 3.07 -13.70
CA LYS A 134 3.75 1.74 -14.22
C LYS A 134 4.92 0.73 -14.28
N ARG A 135 5.93 0.90 -13.42
CA ARG A 135 7.12 0.04 -13.34
C ARG A 135 7.36 -0.44 -11.92
N VAL A 136 7.92 -1.64 -11.80
CA VAL A 136 8.45 -2.21 -10.56
C VAL A 136 9.49 -1.25 -9.96
N TRP A 137 9.41 -0.97 -8.66
CA TRP A 137 10.17 0.11 -8.03
C TRP A 137 10.89 -0.33 -6.75
N PRO A 138 12.23 -0.18 -6.65
CA PRO A 138 13.01 -0.76 -5.54
C PRO A 138 12.80 -0.04 -4.21
N TRP A 139 12.44 1.24 -4.24
CA TRP A 139 12.25 2.06 -3.04
C TRP A 139 10.77 2.09 -2.66
N THR A 140 10.17 0.90 -2.64
CA THR A 140 8.77 0.67 -2.27
C THR A 140 8.69 0.10 -0.86
N ILE A 141 7.79 0.66 -0.06
CA ILE A 141 7.49 0.20 1.30
C ILE A 141 5.97 0.07 1.44
N ASN A 142 5.47 -1.07 1.88
CA ASN A 142 4.08 -1.23 2.27
C ASN A 142 3.97 -1.32 3.79
N VAL A 143 3.01 -0.57 4.35
CA VAL A 143 2.67 -0.63 5.78
C VAL A 143 1.17 -0.90 5.89
N ARG A 144 0.82 -2.09 6.40
CA ARG A 144 -0.57 -2.52 6.65
C ARG A 144 -1.49 -2.47 5.42
N GLY A 145 -0.97 -2.74 4.22
CA GLY A 145 -1.72 -2.76 2.96
C GLY A 145 -1.72 -1.43 2.20
N LYS A 146 -0.93 -0.44 2.63
CA LYS A 146 -0.74 0.84 1.94
C LYS A 146 0.71 0.98 1.50
N GLY A 147 0.92 0.89 0.19
CA GLY A 147 2.22 1.13 -0.47
C GLY A 147 2.60 2.62 -0.53
N TYR A 148 3.89 2.88 -0.34
CA TYR A 148 4.57 4.17 -0.46
C TYR A 148 5.79 3.98 -1.37
N TYR A 149 6.03 4.95 -2.25
CA TYR A 149 7.06 4.87 -3.29
C TYR A 149 7.97 6.09 -3.17
N PHE A 150 9.19 5.87 -2.68
CA PHE A 150 10.15 6.94 -2.39
C PHE A 150 11.04 7.21 -3.61
N PRO A 151 11.54 8.44 -3.81
CA PRO A 151 12.32 8.78 -4.99
C PRO A 151 13.78 8.28 -4.94
N THR A 152 14.28 7.84 -3.78
CA THR A 152 15.64 7.33 -3.59
C THR A 152 15.71 6.24 -2.49
N ARG A 153 16.85 5.53 -2.39
CA ARG A 153 17.12 4.50 -1.37
C ARG A 153 17.15 5.10 0.04
N GLU A 154 17.73 6.28 0.18
CA GLU A 154 17.94 7.00 1.44
C GLU A 154 16.61 7.46 2.04
N LYS A 155 15.69 7.96 1.19
CA LYS A 155 14.34 8.37 1.65
C LYS A 155 13.45 7.19 2.02
N ALA A 156 13.61 6.03 1.37
CA ALA A 156 13.00 4.78 1.84
C ALA A 156 13.63 4.31 3.16
N TYR A 157 14.96 4.29 3.26
CA TYR A 157 15.68 3.86 4.46
C TYR A 157 15.32 4.71 5.68
N ALA A 158 15.31 6.04 5.56
CA ALA A 158 14.89 6.97 6.62
C ALA A 158 13.44 6.70 7.07
N ALA A 159 12.54 6.39 6.14
CA ALA A 159 11.18 5.98 6.48
C ALA A 159 11.14 4.63 7.24
N ILE A 160 11.92 3.62 6.85
CA ILE A 160 12.00 2.35 7.61
C ILE A 160 12.56 2.59 9.01
N MET A 161 13.65 3.35 9.15
CA MET A 161 14.27 3.61 10.45
C MET A 161 13.30 4.34 11.41
N LEU A 162 12.54 5.32 10.91
CA LEU A 162 11.53 6.03 11.70
C LEU A 162 10.31 5.15 12.06
N LEU A 163 9.96 4.17 11.22
CA LEU A 163 8.96 3.13 11.53
C LEU A 163 9.48 2.16 12.62
N LEU A 164 10.71 1.66 12.49
CA LEU A 164 11.31 0.73 13.45
C LEU A 164 11.53 1.38 14.83
N ALA A 165 11.96 2.64 14.87
CA ALA A 165 12.09 3.44 16.09
C ALA A 165 10.73 3.80 16.77
N ASN A 166 9.60 3.36 16.19
CA ASN A 166 8.26 3.49 16.75
C ASN A 166 7.56 2.10 16.90
N ASP A 167 8.34 1.03 17.00
CA ASP A 167 7.91 -0.37 17.11
C ASP A 167 7.11 -0.93 15.92
N ILE A 168 7.27 -0.34 14.72
CA ILE A 168 6.51 -0.76 13.54
C ILE A 168 7.35 -1.66 12.65
N THR A 169 7.25 -2.95 12.95
CA THR A 169 7.98 -4.03 12.27
C THR A 169 7.19 -4.71 11.15
N LEU A 170 5.85 -4.59 11.14
CA LEU A 170 4.97 -5.11 10.07
C LEU A 170 5.02 -4.19 8.84
N VAL A 171 6.16 -4.28 8.13
CA VAL A 171 6.55 -3.46 7.00
C VAL A 171 7.09 -4.35 5.89
N ASP A 172 6.58 -4.21 4.67
CA ASP A 172 7.04 -4.95 3.50
C ASP A 172 8.02 -4.09 2.69
N ILE A 173 9.18 -4.64 2.33
CA ILE A 173 10.31 -3.85 1.79
C ILE A 173 10.72 -4.32 0.40
N GLY A 174 10.96 -3.35 -0.50
CA GLY A 174 11.69 -3.54 -1.75
C GLY A 174 10.90 -4.18 -2.90
N LEU A 175 11.62 -4.64 -3.92
CA LEU A 175 11.06 -5.18 -5.16
C LEU A 175 10.13 -6.39 -4.95
N MET A 176 10.49 -7.26 -4.01
CA MET A 176 9.76 -8.47 -3.63
C MET A 176 8.76 -8.26 -2.48
N GLN A 177 8.66 -7.04 -1.92
CA GLN A 177 7.88 -6.74 -0.71
C GLN A 177 8.06 -7.80 0.40
N THR A 178 9.31 -8.15 0.69
CA THR A 178 9.61 -9.10 1.77
C THR A 178 9.35 -8.44 3.12
N ASN A 179 8.54 -9.08 3.96
CA ASN A 179 8.08 -8.50 5.23
C ASN A 179 9.16 -8.58 6.33
N TRP A 180 9.50 -7.44 6.92
CA TRP A 180 10.53 -7.30 7.94
C TRP A 180 10.24 -8.07 9.24
N TYR A 181 9.01 -8.07 9.73
CA TYR A 181 8.65 -8.79 10.96
C TYR A 181 8.88 -10.30 10.86
N TRP A 182 8.64 -10.89 9.68
CA TRP A 182 8.80 -12.33 9.44
C TRP A 182 10.20 -12.73 8.93
N HIS A 183 10.96 -11.80 8.33
CA HIS A 183 12.19 -12.13 7.57
C HIS A 183 13.38 -11.19 7.82
N LYS A 184 13.40 -10.44 8.94
CA LYS A 184 14.56 -9.59 9.33
C LYS A 184 15.89 -10.36 9.37
N ASP A 185 15.87 -11.65 9.68
CA ASP A 185 17.01 -12.57 9.65
C ASP A 185 17.58 -12.73 8.22
N LYS A 186 16.71 -12.91 7.23
CA LYS A 186 17.07 -13.05 5.80
C LYS A 186 17.28 -11.71 5.08
N LEU A 187 16.87 -10.60 5.70
CA LEU A 187 17.04 -9.24 5.19
C LEU A 187 18.27 -8.54 5.80
N ILE A 188 18.76 -9.02 6.94
CA ILE A 188 19.89 -8.51 7.74
C ILE A 188 19.63 -7.12 8.34
N ASP A 189 19.53 -6.09 7.49
CA ASP A 189 19.42 -4.69 7.90
C ASP A 189 18.52 -3.90 6.92
N PRO A 190 17.91 -2.76 7.33
CA PRO A 190 17.00 -2.02 6.46
C PRO A 190 17.64 -1.38 5.21
N TRP A 191 18.95 -1.14 5.22
CA TRP A 191 19.66 -0.59 4.05
C TRP A 191 19.86 -1.68 3.00
N ARG A 192 20.27 -2.88 3.42
CA ARG A 192 20.45 -4.07 2.59
C ARG A 192 19.12 -4.67 2.13
N ALA A 193 18.07 -4.58 2.95
CA ALA A 193 16.70 -4.93 2.56
C ALA A 193 16.18 -4.11 1.37
N LEU A 194 16.67 -2.88 1.17
CA LEU A 194 16.37 -2.00 0.03
C LEU A 194 17.32 -2.18 -1.17
N ASP A 195 18.29 -3.09 -1.09
CA ASP A 195 19.17 -3.35 -2.22
C ASP A 195 18.44 -4.11 -3.35
N PRO A 196 18.47 -3.64 -4.60
CA PRO A 196 17.76 -4.32 -5.70
C PRO A 196 18.18 -5.77 -5.93
N GLN A 197 19.47 -6.11 -5.81
CA GLN A 197 19.93 -7.48 -6.01
C GLN A 197 19.60 -8.34 -4.78
N TYR A 198 19.94 -7.87 -3.59
CA TYR A 198 19.75 -8.65 -2.37
C TYR A 198 18.27 -8.90 -2.07
N ASN A 199 17.39 -7.90 -2.28
CA ASN A 199 15.96 -8.06 -2.06
C ASN A 199 15.32 -9.12 -2.98
N ILE A 200 15.72 -9.16 -4.26
CA ILE A 200 15.28 -10.21 -5.19
C ILE A 200 15.86 -11.57 -4.77
N GLN A 201 17.13 -11.66 -4.36
CA GLN A 201 17.75 -12.90 -3.85
C GLN A 201 17.02 -13.43 -2.62
N THR A 202 16.71 -12.59 -1.62
CA THR A 202 15.95 -12.99 -0.44
C THR A 202 14.55 -13.50 -0.79
N GLY A 203 13.83 -12.81 -1.69
CA GLY A 203 12.51 -13.28 -2.15
C GLY A 203 12.57 -14.61 -2.92
N ALA A 204 13.58 -14.78 -3.79
CA ALA A 204 13.83 -16.02 -4.52
C ALA A 204 14.14 -17.20 -3.58
N ARG A 205 14.92 -16.99 -2.51
CA ARG A 205 15.21 -18.01 -1.50
C ARG A 205 13.98 -18.46 -0.74
N ILE A 206 13.10 -17.53 -0.35
CA ILE A 206 11.83 -17.88 0.32
C ILE A 206 10.92 -18.71 -0.60
N LEU A 207 10.92 -18.42 -1.91
CA LEU A 207 10.20 -19.22 -2.91
C LEU A 207 10.83 -20.61 -3.11
N ARG A 208 12.16 -20.72 -3.15
CA ARG A 208 12.92 -21.98 -3.19
C ARG A 208 12.63 -22.86 -1.97
N GLU A 209 12.75 -22.30 -0.77
CA GLU A 209 12.47 -22.95 0.53
C GLU A 209 11.03 -23.52 0.62
N CYS A 210 10.09 -22.95 -0.15
CA CYS A 210 8.75 -23.50 -0.30
C CYS A 210 8.70 -24.60 -1.36
N TYR A 211 9.30 -24.38 -2.54
CA TYR A 211 9.26 -25.31 -3.66
C TYR A 211 9.87 -26.68 -3.33
N GLU A 212 10.97 -26.70 -2.57
CA GLU A 212 11.59 -27.94 -2.06
C GLU A 212 10.63 -28.84 -1.24
N LYS A 213 9.55 -28.26 -0.70
CA LYS A 213 8.58 -28.94 0.18
C LYS A 213 7.22 -29.17 -0.50
N LYS A 214 7.03 -28.69 -1.74
CA LYS A 214 5.72 -28.59 -2.40
C LYS A 214 5.70 -28.77 -3.91
N THR A 215 6.85 -28.64 -4.58
CA THR A 215 7.08 -28.81 -6.03
C THR A 215 6.13 -28.06 -6.99
N ASP A 216 5.34 -27.11 -6.49
CA ASP A 216 4.46 -26.20 -7.24
C ASP A 216 4.85 -24.73 -7.00
N TRP A 217 5.30 -24.07 -8.06
CA TRP A 217 5.69 -22.66 -8.07
C TRP A 217 4.53 -21.69 -7.85
N ILE A 218 3.32 -22.03 -8.33
CA ILE A 218 2.12 -21.22 -8.18
C ILE A 218 1.55 -21.37 -6.77
N TYR A 219 1.52 -22.59 -6.22
CA TYR A 219 1.26 -22.79 -4.79
C TYR A 219 2.18 -21.93 -3.93
N CYS A 220 3.49 -21.98 -4.19
CA CYS A 220 4.49 -21.22 -3.43
C CYS A 220 4.40 -19.70 -3.62
N ALA A 221 3.99 -19.18 -4.77
CA ALA A 221 3.68 -17.76 -4.93
C ALA A 221 2.49 -17.33 -4.05
N GLY A 222 1.48 -18.19 -3.90
CA GLY A 222 0.37 -17.98 -2.96
C GLY A 222 0.82 -17.95 -1.50
N GLU A 223 1.61 -18.94 -1.09
CA GLU A 223 2.18 -19.03 0.27
C GLU A 223 3.12 -17.88 0.63
N TYR A 224 3.91 -17.39 -0.34
CA TYR A 224 4.80 -16.24 -0.20
C TYR A 224 4.01 -14.99 0.20
N HIS A 225 2.91 -14.71 -0.52
CA HIS A 225 2.04 -13.56 -0.22
C HIS A 225 1.22 -13.76 1.06
N THR A 226 0.68 -14.97 1.32
CA THR A 226 0.17 -15.29 2.66
C THR A 226 0.07 -16.80 2.93
N ARG A 227 0.53 -17.22 4.12
CA ARG A 227 0.37 -18.59 4.64
C ARG A 227 -1.09 -19.01 4.68
N SER A 228 -1.45 -20.11 4.02
CA SER A 228 -2.82 -20.61 3.85
C SER A 228 -3.38 -21.33 5.09
N ASN A 229 -2.98 -20.93 6.29
CA ASN A 229 -3.32 -21.64 7.54
C ASN A 229 -4.73 -21.33 8.10
N THR A 230 -5.54 -20.56 7.37
CA THR A 230 -6.99 -20.38 7.62
C THR A 230 -7.73 -20.30 6.27
N PRO A 231 -9.04 -20.56 6.20
CA PRO A 231 -9.81 -20.49 4.95
C PRO A 231 -9.72 -19.11 4.25
N GLU A 232 -9.74 -18.02 5.02
CA GLU A 232 -9.67 -16.64 4.51
C GLU A 232 -8.27 -16.27 4.02
N ARG A 233 -7.23 -16.99 4.49
CA ARG A 233 -5.87 -16.87 3.99
C ARG A 233 -5.67 -17.72 2.73
N ALA A 234 -6.16 -18.96 2.72
CA ALA A 234 -6.17 -19.80 1.53
C ALA A 234 -6.93 -19.14 0.36
N ALA A 235 -8.05 -18.47 0.63
CA ALA A 235 -8.79 -17.69 -0.36
C ALA A 235 -7.97 -16.49 -0.91
N ARG A 236 -7.20 -15.81 -0.05
CA ARG A 236 -6.29 -14.73 -0.45
C ARG A 236 -5.09 -15.23 -1.27
N ALA A 237 -4.46 -16.33 -0.85
CA ALA A 237 -3.42 -17.00 -1.63
C ALA A 237 -3.92 -17.41 -3.02
N LYS A 238 -5.11 -18.03 -3.12
CA LYS A 238 -5.77 -18.37 -4.39
C LYS A 238 -6.11 -17.15 -5.26
N LYS A 239 -6.44 -16.00 -4.67
CA LYS A 239 -6.62 -14.74 -5.43
C LYS A 239 -5.28 -14.21 -5.95
N TYR A 240 -4.24 -14.25 -5.13
CA TYR A 240 -2.90 -13.80 -5.50
C TYR A 240 -2.29 -14.65 -6.63
N GLN A 241 -2.45 -15.98 -6.56
CA GLN A 241 -2.05 -16.92 -7.61
C GLN A 241 -2.60 -16.55 -8.99
N LYS A 242 -3.88 -16.14 -9.07
CA LYS A 242 -4.50 -15.67 -10.32
C LYS A 242 -3.85 -14.39 -10.85
N ASN A 243 -3.46 -13.46 -9.98
CA ASN A 243 -2.74 -12.25 -10.38
C ASN A 243 -1.34 -12.57 -10.93
N VAL A 244 -0.59 -13.47 -10.28
CA VAL A 244 0.74 -13.90 -10.75
C VAL A 244 0.64 -14.65 -12.08
N LEU A 245 -0.36 -15.52 -12.25
CA LEU A 245 -0.64 -16.19 -13.53
C LEU A 245 -0.94 -15.20 -14.67
N ALA A 246 -1.71 -14.14 -14.41
CA ALA A 246 -1.95 -13.10 -15.41
C ALA A 246 -0.66 -12.35 -15.81
N TYR A 247 0.23 -12.06 -14.85
CA TYR A 247 1.54 -11.47 -15.17
C TYR A 247 2.45 -12.43 -15.96
N LEU A 248 2.45 -13.72 -15.61
CA LEU A 248 3.17 -14.76 -16.35
C LEU A 248 2.71 -14.86 -17.81
N GLN A 249 1.40 -14.81 -18.04
CA GLN A 249 0.82 -14.83 -19.40
C GLN A 249 1.21 -13.58 -20.23
N ALA A 250 1.47 -12.45 -19.57
CA ALA A 250 1.96 -11.20 -20.16
C ALA A 250 3.50 -11.07 -20.22
N THR A 251 4.24 -12.12 -19.84
CA THR A 251 5.70 -12.23 -19.99
C THR A 251 6.06 -13.61 -20.57
N LYS A 252 5.82 -13.75 -21.87
CA LYS A 252 6.29 -14.87 -22.70
C LYS A 252 7.53 -14.44 -23.48
#